data_AF-A0A183N3V8-F1
#
_entry.id   AF-A0A183N3V8-F1
#
_cell.length_a   1.000
_cell.length_b   1.000
_cell.length_c   1.000
_cell.angle_alpha   90.00
_cell.angle_beta   90.00
_cell.angle_gamma   90.00
#
_symmetry.space_group_name_H-M   'P 1'
#
loop_
_entity.id
_entity.type
_entity.pdbx_description
1 polymer ?
#
loop_
_entity_poly.entity_id
_entity_poly.type
_entity_poly.pdbx_seq_one_letter_code
_entity_poly.pdbx_strand_id
1 'polypeptide(L)'
;MDTLFISSTFDSFDVLYTLLFGLLVFCIMAPTTEFISAGVTLENLFNRFLGNESLYFVQYHLKRTVMIRLFSSSLVFPISAPNISFPFTIWDVILWIGIGSLSVIGSHTYLVWYGSGTWYGHPTILSLKRIIMESLPDSQLSSSSTAPSSLSNGAFSVAIKALISSINSEYQRSDKFVAGQGSLSTNWSGRRFVITDSWILTSRFTEFKILKQSSENMLAVVVSAFSVLDPSSLTQGGQPDGESLGVQTIVTVRFIRTDTGVCLLSFGLPASNLDELRSKLRFPLIQAQGVQLEPTIIQRFIEAFTQVVDENQPVNLPAGYELEQCIGCMVQQVNVTLNRQCESSLTPSSSSSAINSNQSLDSNQCGICYCRPLWCLECLARWFASRQTNMRCPPTQWLSGRVPCPTCRTYFCARDVSRLIISHRQLN
;
A
#
# COMPACT_ATOMS: atom_id res chain seq x y z
N MET A 1 4.73 -41.70 -48.03
CA MET A 1 4.44 -40.30 -47.64
C MET A 1 3.75 -40.37 -46.29
N ASP A 2 4.38 -41.04 -45.31
CA ASP A 2 3.69 -41.68 -44.18
C ASP A 2 4.47 -41.56 -42.85
N THR A 3 5.18 -40.44 -42.66
CA THR A 3 5.96 -40.19 -41.43
C THR A 3 5.72 -38.80 -40.86
N LEU A 4 4.51 -38.24 -41.03
CA LEU A 4 4.20 -36.86 -40.60
C LEU A 4 3.23 -36.76 -39.42
N PHE A 5 2.86 -37.85 -38.77
CA PHE A 5 2.04 -37.80 -37.56
C PHE A 5 2.59 -38.73 -36.48
N ILE A 6 3.80 -38.42 -35.99
CA ILE A 6 4.20 -38.86 -34.64
C ILE A 6 3.43 -37.94 -33.69
N SER A 7 2.31 -38.47 -33.18
CA SER A 7 1.69 -37.98 -31.95
C SER A 7 2.76 -37.96 -30.87
N SER A 8 3.31 -36.79 -30.54
CA SER A 8 4.18 -36.61 -29.39
C SER A 8 3.34 -36.84 -28.13
N THR A 9 3.32 -38.07 -27.65
CA THR A 9 2.82 -38.39 -26.32
C THR A 9 3.80 -37.77 -25.33
N PHE A 10 3.56 -36.53 -24.91
CA PHE A 10 4.30 -35.92 -23.81
C PHE A 10 4.13 -36.81 -22.58
N ASP A 11 5.24 -37.24 -21.98
CA ASP A 11 5.19 -37.98 -20.72
C ASP A 11 4.63 -37.06 -19.63
N SER A 12 3.82 -37.62 -18.72
CA SER A 12 3.17 -36.81 -17.67
C SER A 12 4.19 -36.11 -16.77
N PHE A 13 5.38 -36.70 -16.63
CA PHE A 13 6.51 -36.11 -15.90
C PHE A 13 7.13 -34.91 -16.61
N ASP A 14 7.22 -34.92 -17.95
CA ASP A 14 7.77 -33.80 -18.72
C ASP A 14 6.85 -32.58 -18.67
N VAL A 15 5.53 -32.82 -18.69
CA VAL A 15 4.52 -31.77 -18.51
C VAL A 15 4.63 -31.17 -17.11
N LEU A 16 4.72 -32.01 -16.07
CA LEU A 16 4.87 -31.55 -14.68
C LEU A 16 6.15 -30.75 -14.48
N TYR A 17 7.28 -31.23 -15.02
CA TYR A 17 8.56 -30.53 -14.95
C TYR A 17 8.50 -29.16 -15.62
N THR A 18 7.93 -29.08 -16.83
CA THR A 18 7.78 -27.81 -17.56
C THR A 18 6.88 -26.83 -16.82
N LEU A 19 5.81 -27.32 -16.19
CA LEU A 19 4.90 -26.50 -15.39
C LEU A 19 5.59 -25.98 -14.12
N LEU A 20 6.29 -26.85 -13.38
CA LEU A 20 7.07 -26.47 -12.19
C LEU A 20 8.17 -25.47 -12.53
N PHE A 21 8.91 -25.70 -13.62
CA PHE A 21 9.93 -24.80 -14.11
C PHE A 21 9.32 -23.44 -14.50
N GLY A 22 8.23 -23.43 -15.27
CA GLY A 22 7.51 -22.22 -15.65
C GLY A 22 7.00 -21.45 -14.43
N LEU A 23 6.48 -22.14 -13.41
CA LEU A 23 6.04 -21.55 -12.15
C LEU A 23 7.22 -20.93 -11.40
N LEU A 24 8.35 -21.64 -11.27
CA LEU A 24 9.55 -21.12 -10.62
C LEU A 24 10.09 -19.88 -11.33
N VAL A 25 10.12 -19.90 -12.67
CA VAL A 25 10.50 -18.75 -13.50
C VAL A 25 9.57 -17.57 -13.30
N PHE A 26 8.26 -17.82 -13.28
CA PHE A 26 7.25 -16.80 -13.00
C PHE A 26 7.44 -16.22 -11.59
N CYS A 27 7.70 -17.05 -10.58
CA CYS A 27 7.97 -16.61 -9.21
C CYS A 27 9.30 -15.83 -9.09
N ILE A 28 10.31 -16.08 -9.93
CA ILE A 28 11.54 -15.27 -9.92
C ILE A 28 11.32 -13.92 -10.62
N MET A 29 10.52 -13.88 -11.70
CA MET A 29 10.23 -12.66 -12.46
C MET A 29 9.18 -11.76 -11.78
N ALA A 30 8.19 -12.38 -11.15
CA ALA A 30 7.10 -11.74 -10.43
C ALA A 30 6.98 -12.39 -9.03
N PRO A 31 7.89 -12.07 -8.11
CA PRO A 31 7.96 -12.75 -6.82
C PRO A 31 6.73 -12.46 -5.96
N THR A 32 6.19 -13.54 -5.40
CA THR A 32 5.16 -13.48 -4.36
C THR A 32 5.77 -13.03 -3.04
N THR A 33 4.94 -12.70 -2.06
CA THR A 33 5.37 -12.31 -0.70
C THR A 33 6.35 -13.31 -0.10
N GLU A 34 6.10 -14.61 -0.30
CA GLU A 34 6.95 -15.68 0.22
C GLU A 34 8.33 -15.73 -0.41
N PHE A 35 8.43 -15.43 -1.72
CA PHE A 35 9.73 -15.36 -2.40
C PHE A 35 10.50 -14.10 -2.01
N ILE A 36 9.79 -12.99 -1.80
CA ILE A 36 10.37 -11.75 -1.28
C ILE A 36 10.89 -11.98 0.15
N SER A 37 10.11 -12.61 1.02
CA SER A 37 10.49 -12.89 2.42
C SER A 37 11.62 -13.91 2.52
N ALA A 38 11.65 -14.91 1.64
CA ALA A 38 12.75 -15.86 1.51
C ALA A 38 14.03 -15.25 0.89
N GLY A 39 13.96 -14.03 0.35
CA GLY A 39 15.10 -13.36 -0.27
C GLY A 39 15.51 -13.95 -1.63
N VAL A 40 14.65 -14.77 -2.24
CA VAL A 40 14.87 -15.38 -3.57
C VAL A 40 14.36 -14.41 -4.63
N THR A 41 14.98 -13.24 -4.70
CA THR A 41 14.66 -12.20 -5.68
C THR A 41 15.83 -11.97 -6.61
N LEU A 42 15.54 -11.55 -7.85
CA LEU A 42 16.56 -11.25 -8.84
C LEU A 42 17.48 -10.12 -8.34
N GLU A 43 16.95 -9.19 -7.56
CA GLU A 43 17.71 -8.10 -6.96
C GLU A 43 18.75 -8.60 -5.96
N ASN A 44 18.41 -9.60 -5.16
CA ASN A 44 19.34 -10.16 -4.16
C ASN A 44 20.44 -11.01 -4.84
N LEU A 45 20.07 -11.80 -5.85
CA LEU A 45 21.01 -12.63 -6.61
C LEU A 45 22.10 -11.80 -7.30
N PHE A 46 21.73 -10.61 -7.79
CA PHE A 46 22.63 -9.72 -8.53
C PHE A 46 22.95 -8.42 -7.79
N ASN A 47 22.89 -8.43 -6.46
CA ASN A 47 23.13 -7.25 -5.62
C ASN A 47 24.46 -6.54 -5.96
N ARG A 48 25.53 -7.32 -6.20
CA ARG A 48 26.85 -6.78 -6.59
C ARG A 48 26.83 -5.98 -7.90
N PHE A 49 25.97 -6.35 -8.86
CA PHE A 49 25.86 -5.66 -10.14
C PHE A 49 24.97 -4.42 -10.05
N LEU A 50 23.82 -4.56 -9.38
CA LEU A 50 22.84 -3.50 -9.17
C LEU A 50 23.42 -2.33 -8.37
N GLY A 51 24.17 -2.63 -7.32
CA GLY A 51 24.68 -1.65 -6.37
C GLY A 51 23.59 -1.14 -5.43
N ASN A 52 23.82 0.03 -4.84
CA ASN A 52 22.95 0.57 -3.80
C ASN A 52 21.84 1.48 -4.37
N GLU A 53 20.59 1.05 -4.22
CA GLU A 53 19.39 1.80 -4.63
C GLU A 53 19.30 3.17 -3.91
N SER A 54 19.71 3.25 -2.64
CA SER A 54 19.60 4.48 -1.83
C SER A 54 20.45 5.63 -2.36
N LEU A 55 21.60 5.33 -2.96
CA LEU A 55 22.56 6.33 -3.46
C LEU A 55 22.33 6.65 -4.94
N TYR A 56 22.12 5.63 -5.76
CA TYR A 56 22.06 5.75 -7.22
C TYR A 56 20.76 5.18 -7.79
N PHE A 57 19.63 5.71 -7.33
CA PHE A 57 18.30 5.23 -7.66
C PHE A 57 18.05 5.02 -9.17
N VAL A 58 18.33 6.02 -10.00
CA VAL A 58 18.09 5.92 -11.45
C VAL A 58 18.98 4.84 -12.08
N GLN A 59 20.26 4.79 -11.72
CA GLN A 59 21.21 3.82 -12.29
C GLN A 59 20.88 2.40 -11.86
N TYR A 60 20.46 2.23 -10.59
CA TYR A 60 19.98 0.96 -10.06
C TYR A 60 18.81 0.41 -10.89
N HIS A 61 17.79 1.23 -11.14
CA HIS A 61 16.63 0.80 -11.92
C HIS A 61 16.93 0.58 -13.41
N LEU A 62 17.86 1.34 -14.01
CA LEU A 62 18.34 1.09 -15.38
C LEU A 62 19.06 -0.25 -15.50
N LYS A 63 19.93 -0.58 -14.54
CA LYS A 63 20.61 -1.89 -14.49
C LYS A 63 19.61 -3.02 -14.26
N ARG A 64 18.62 -2.81 -13.40
CA ARG A 64 17.56 -3.77 -13.09
C ARG A 64 16.73 -4.12 -14.31
N THR A 65 16.24 -3.14 -15.07
CA THR A 65 15.41 -3.39 -16.28
C THR A 65 16.19 -4.15 -17.35
N VAL A 66 17.47 -3.82 -17.53
CA VAL A 66 18.37 -4.55 -18.43
C VAL A 66 18.54 -6.00 -17.99
N MET A 67 18.83 -6.23 -16.72
CA MET A 67 19.00 -7.57 -16.16
C MET A 67 17.74 -8.42 -16.31
N ILE A 68 16.57 -7.86 -16.00
CA ILE A 68 15.29 -8.56 -16.12
C ILE A 68 15.07 -8.98 -17.58
N ARG A 69 15.29 -8.08 -18.54
CA ARG A 69 15.16 -8.40 -19.97
C ARG A 69 16.10 -9.52 -20.41
N LEU A 70 17.35 -9.51 -19.94
CA LEU A 70 18.32 -10.56 -20.24
C LEU A 70 17.92 -11.90 -19.64
N PHE A 71 17.47 -11.89 -18.39
CA PHE A 71 16.97 -13.09 -17.73
C PHE A 71 15.74 -13.63 -18.46
N SER A 72 14.75 -12.78 -18.77
CA SER A 72 13.57 -13.15 -19.57
C SER A 72 13.95 -13.73 -20.94
N SER A 73 14.95 -13.16 -21.62
CA SER A 73 15.43 -13.68 -22.91
C SER A 73 16.09 -15.05 -22.77
N SER A 74 16.82 -15.31 -21.68
CA SER A 74 17.47 -16.59 -21.43
C SER A 74 16.49 -17.71 -21.05
N LEU A 75 15.28 -17.37 -20.60
CA LEU A 75 14.24 -18.32 -20.20
C LEU A 75 13.47 -18.93 -21.35
N VAL A 76 13.54 -18.33 -22.54
CA VAL A 76 12.96 -18.89 -23.78
C VAL A 76 13.69 -20.19 -24.17
N PHE A 77 14.95 -20.34 -23.74
CA PHE A 77 15.81 -21.48 -24.06
C PHE A 77 15.28 -22.85 -23.61
N PRO A 78 14.89 -23.07 -22.33
CA PRO A 78 14.35 -24.35 -21.86
C PRO A 78 12.94 -24.68 -22.37
N ILE A 79 12.14 -23.69 -22.80
CA ILE A 79 10.75 -23.90 -23.25
C ILE A 79 10.69 -24.33 -24.73
N SER A 80 11.73 -24.00 -25.51
CA SER A 80 11.73 -24.16 -26.98
C SER A 80 12.24 -25.53 -27.45
N ALA A 81 12.59 -26.44 -26.55
CA ALA A 81 13.26 -27.68 -26.91
C ALA A 81 12.28 -28.85 -27.08
N PRO A 82 12.24 -29.49 -28.26
CA PRO A 82 11.27 -30.55 -28.57
C PRO A 82 11.64 -31.94 -28.04
N ASN A 83 12.86 -32.17 -27.53
CA ASN A 83 13.30 -33.48 -27.01
C ASN A 83 14.05 -33.31 -25.68
N ILE A 84 13.34 -33.57 -24.57
CA ILE A 84 13.92 -33.66 -23.22
C ILE A 84 14.27 -35.13 -22.88
N SER A 85 13.75 -36.08 -23.66
CA SER A 85 13.88 -37.51 -23.40
C SER A 85 15.21 -38.07 -23.93
N PHE A 86 15.91 -38.84 -23.08
CA PHE A 86 17.14 -39.53 -23.45
C PHE A 86 16.87 -40.64 -24.49
N PRO A 87 17.76 -40.89 -25.47
CA PRO A 87 19.09 -40.30 -25.65
C PRO A 87 19.06 -38.96 -26.40
N PHE A 88 19.72 -37.95 -25.83
CA PHE A 88 20.00 -36.70 -26.53
C PHE A 88 20.88 -36.98 -27.75
N THR A 89 20.51 -36.46 -28.91
CA THR A 89 21.38 -36.56 -30.08
C THR A 89 22.54 -35.57 -29.94
N ILE A 90 23.69 -35.87 -30.55
CA ILE A 90 24.86 -34.96 -30.57
C ILE A 90 24.47 -33.58 -31.13
N TRP A 91 23.53 -33.55 -32.08
CA TRP A 91 22.98 -32.33 -32.65
C TRP A 91 22.19 -31.49 -31.66
N ASP A 92 21.42 -32.12 -30.77
CA ASP A 92 20.74 -31.41 -29.69
C ASP A 92 21.77 -30.72 -28.81
N VAL A 93 22.80 -31.44 -28.35
CA VAL A 93 23.85 -30.89 -27.47
C VAL A 93 24.57 -29.70 -28.13
N ILE A 94 24.90 -29.80 -29.42
CA ILE A 94 25.52 -28.69 -30.17
C ILE A 94 24.58 -27.49 -30.25
N LEU A 95 23.28 -27.71 -30.49
CA LEU A 95 22.27 -26.65 -30.52
C LEU A 95 22.11 -25.97 -29.15
N TRP A 96 22.05 -26.75 -28.06
CA TRP A 96 21.99 -26.23 -26.69
C TRP A 96 23.23 -25.38 -26.36
N ILE A 97 24.43 -25.88 -26.66
CA ILE A 97 25.68 -25.12 -26.43
C ILE A 97 25.74 -23.87 -27.33
N GLY A 98 25.28 -23.97 -28.57
CA GLY A 98 25.24 -22.85 -29.52
C GLY A 98 24.31 -21.72 -29.06
N ILE A 99 23.07 -22.04 -28.70
CA ILE A 99 22.11 -21.03 -28.21
C ILE A 99 22.52 -20.51 -26.83
N GLY A 100 23.00 -21.38 -25.94
CA GLY A 100 23.50 -20.98 -24.62
C GLY A 100 24.66 -20.01 -24.72
N SER A 101 25.66 -20.32 -25.55
CA SER A 101 26.81 -19.44 -25.77
C SER A 101 26.42 -18.12 -26.45
N LEU A 102 25.53 -18.14 -27.45
CA LEU A 102 25.03 -16.92 -28.09
C LEU A 102 24.24 -16.03 -27.11
N SER A 103 23.44 -16.64 -26.23
CA SER A 103 22.74 -15.92 -25.15
C SER A 103 23.72 -15.31 -24.14
N VAL A 104 24.76 -16.04 -23.74
CA VAL A 104 25.79 -15.54 -22.82
C VAL A 104 26.62 -14.42 -23.45
N ILE A 105 27.03 -14.55 -24.70
CA ILE A 105 27.81 -13.52 -25.41
C ILE A 105 26.93 -12.30 -25.70
N GLY A 106 25.68 -12.50 -26.15
CA GLY A 106 24.70 -11.44 -26.37
C GLY A 106 24.35 -10.68 -25.09
N SER A 107 24.14 -11.39 -23.98
CA SER A 107 23.88 -10.77 -22.68
C SER A 107 25.09 -10.04 -22.13
N HIS A 108 26.29 -10.60 -22.25
CA HIS A 108 27.52 -9.94 -21.82
C HIS A 108 27.79 -8.66 -22.64
N THR A 109 27.66 -8.72 -23.96
CA THR A 109 27.83 -7.53 -24.82
C THR A 109 26.77 -6.47 -24.52
N TYR A 110 25.52 -6.86 -24.28
CA TYR A 110 24.44 -5.96 -23.87
C TYR A 110 24.72 -5.33 -22.49
N LEU A 111 25.19 -6.10 -21.51
CA LEU A 111 25.55 -5.61 -20.18
C LEU A 111 26.74 -4.66 -20.21
N VAL A 112 27.76 -4.95 -21.02
CA VAL A 112 28.95 -4.09 -21.15
C VAL A 112 28.61 -2.81 -21.92
N TRP A 113 27.80 -2.89 -22.97
CA TRP A 113 27.36 -1.71 -23.73
C TRP A 113 26.48 -0.77 -22.89
N TYR A 114 25.52 -1.30 -22.12
CA TYR A 114 24.74 -0.48 -21.20
C TYR A 114 25.54 -0.08 -19.95
N GLY A 115 26.43 -0.94 -19.46
CA GLY A 115 27.30 -0.68 -18.31
C GLY A 115 28.36 0.39 -18.56
N SER A 116 28.81 0.55 -19.81
CA SER A 116 29.76 1.60 -20.24
C SER A 116 29.14 3.00 -20.35
N GLY A 117 27.85 3.16 -20.03
CA GLY A 117 27.24 4.47 -19.73
C GLY A 117 26.50 5.13 -20.89
N THR A 118 26.45 4.53 -22.07
CA THR A 118 25.70 5.06 -23.22
C THR A 118 24.26 4.54 -23.23
N TRP A 119 23.47 4.93 -22.22
CA TRP A 119 22.07 4.48 -22.03
C TRP A 119 21.06 5.07 -23.04
N TYR A 120 21.51 5.56 -24.20
CA TYR A 120 20.71 6.36 -25.14
C TYR A 120 19.46 5.66 -25.69
N GLY A 121 19.46 4.33 -25.76
CA GLY A 121 18.33 3.52 -26.23
C GLY A 121 17.34 3.08 -25.16
N HIS A 122 17.61 3.35 -23.87
CA HIS A 122 16.74 2.87 -22.80
C HIS A 122 15.43 3.70 -22.73
N PRO A 123 14.24 3.06 -22.59
CA PRO A 123 12.96 3.78 -22.58
C PRO A 123 12.88 4.86 -21.50
N THR A 124 13.46 4.63 -20.31
CA THR A 124 13.55 5.65 -19.26
C THR A 124 14.39 6.85 -19.69
N ILE A 125 15.52 6.64 -20.36
CA ILE A 125 16.36 7.76 -20.84
C ILE A 125 15.64 8.54 -21.93
N LEU A 126 14.88 7.87 -22.81
CA LEU A 126 14.01 8.53 -23.78
C LEU A 126 12.90 9.34 -23.09
N SER A 127 12.35 8.85 -21.98
CA SER A 127 11.38 9.61 -21.19
C SER A 127 12.00 10.86 -20.54
N LEU A 128 13.22 10.75 -20.01
CA LEU A 128 13.98 11.90 -19.48
C LEU A 128 14.32 12.90 -20.59
N LYS A 129 14.67 12.42 -21.79
CA LYS A 129 14.89 13.27 -22.97
C LYS A 129 13.66 14.12 -23.28
N ARG A 130 12.48 13.51 -23.26
CA ARG A 130 11.21 14.22 -23.48
C ARG A 130 10.99 15.29 -22.42
N ILE A 131 11.22 14.98 -21.14
CA ILE A 131 11.08 15.94 -20.03
C ILE A 131 12.03 17.13 -20.21
N ILE A 132 13.29 16.88 -20.60
CA ILE A 132 14.25 17.95 -20.87
C ILE A 132 13.77 18.83 -22.02
N MET A 133 13.34 18.20 -23.13
CA MET A 133 12.86 18.92 -24.31
C MET A 133 11.61 19.77 -24.01
N GLU A 134 10.69 19.28 -23.18
CA GLU A 134 9.49 20.00 -22.73
C GLU A 134 9.82 21.15 -21.76
N SER A 135 11.00 21.13 -21.14
CA SER A 135 11.45 22.18 -20.21
C SER A 135 12.27 23.31 -20.84
N LEU A 136 12.65 23.20 -22.12
CA LEU A 136 13.33 24.30 -22.80
C LEU A 136 12.31 25.36 -23.24
N PRO A 137 12.51 26.65 -22.90
CA PRO A 137 11.60 27.72 -23.32
C PRO A 137 11.62 27.94 -24.84
N ASP A 138 10.44 28.18 -25.42
CA ASP A 138 10.20 28.46 -26.85
C ASP A 138 10.98 29.67 -27.42
N SER A 139 11.62 30.47 -26.56
CA SER A 139 12.41 31.64 -26.93
C SER A 139 13.71 31.33 -27.68
N GLN A 140 14.10 30.07 -27.81
CA GLN A 140 15.21 29.63 -28.67
C GLN A 140 14.74 29.04 -30.01
N LEU A 141 13.41 28.90 -30.22
CA LEU A 141 12.83 28.34 -31.44
C LEU A 141 12.62 29.40 -32.54
N SER A 142 12.74 30.69 -32.21
CA SER A 142 12.37 31.81 -33.10
C SER A 142 13.56 32.60 -33.68
N SER A 143 14.82 32.25 -33.37
CA SER A 143 16.00 32.93 -33.94
C SER A 143 16.94 32.05 -34.77
N SER A 144 16.48 30.89 -35.25
CA SER A 144 17.17 30.17 -36.32
C SER A 144 16.16 29.49 -37.24
N SER A 145 16.00 30.03 -38.44
CA SER A 145 15.29 29.44 -39.57
C SER A 145 16.07 28.23 -40.12
N THR A 146 16.20 27.19 -39.30
CA THR A 146 16.63 25.85 -39.70
C THR A 146 16.07 24.89 -38.67
N ALA A 147 15.53 23.76 -39.15
CA ALA A 147 14.73 22.77 -38.43
C ALA A 147 15.03 22.54 -36.92
N PRO A 148 14.05 22.11 -36.11
CA PRO A 148 14.23 21.80 -34.70
C PRO A 148 15.00 20.49 -34.55
N SER A 149 16.29 20.50 -34.86
CA SER A 149 17.15 19.32 -34.82
C SER A 149 18.42 19.58 -34.03
N SER A 150 18.47 18.89 -32.89
CA SER A 150 19.66 18.53 -32.12
C SER A 150 20.25 19.60 -31.20
N LEU A 151 19.81 19.56 -29.95
CA LEU A 151 20.73 19.80 -28.83
C LEU A 151 21.98 18.93 -29.07
N SER A 152 23.18 19.53 -29.10
CA SER A 152 24.40 18.77 -29.36
C SER A 152 24.48 17.57 -28.41
N ASN A 153 24.92 16.40 -28.90
CA ASN A 153 24.98 15.17 -28.09
C ASN A 153 25.73 15.39 -26.76
N GLY A 154 26.70 16.31 -26.74
CA GLY A 154 27.38 16.79 -25.55
C GLY A 154 26.47 17.53 -24.57
N ALA A 155 25.77 18.58 -25.00
CA ALA A 155 24.87 19.37 -24.15
C ALA A 155 23.73 18.52 -23.56
N PHE A 156 23.18 17.60 -24.35
CA PHE A 156 22.18 16.64 -23.88
C PHE A 156 22.74 15.71 -22.79
N SER A 157 23.97 15.20 -22.98
CA SER A 157 24.60 14.33 -21.98
C SER A 157 24.82 15.04 -20.64
N VAL A 158 25.15 16.33 -20.66
CA VAL A 158 25.32 17.15 -19.45
C VAL A 158 23.98 17.39 -18.77
N ALA A 159 22.95 17.80 -19.52
CA ALA A 159 21.61 18.04 -19.00
C ALA A 159 21.00 16.78 -18.37
N ILE A 160 21.15 15.62 -19.01
CA ILE A 160 20.71 14.34 -18.43
C ILE A 160 21.45 14.00 -17.14
N LYS A 161 22.78 14.16 -17.11
CA LYS A 161 23.57 13.88 -15.91
C LYS A 161 23.13 14.77 -14.74
N ALA A 162 22.88 16.06 -15.00
CA ALA A 162 22.36 16.99 -14.00
C ALA A 162 20.98 16.57 -13.49
N LEU A 163 20.07 16.16 -14.40
CA LEU A 163 18.73 15.69 -14.06
C LEU A 163 18.77 14.42 -13.19
N ILE A 164 19.59 13.44 -13.59
CA ILE A 164 19.78 12.19 -12.82
C ILE A 164 20.36 12.51 -11.44
N SER A 165 21.33 13.43 -11.35
CA SER A 165 21.90 13.87 -10.07
C SER A 165 20.83 14.51 -9.17
N SER A 166 19.98 15.37 -9.74
CA SER A 166 18.85 15.98 -9.02
C SER A 166 17.91 14.92 -8.46
N ILE A 167 17.49 13.95 -9.28
CA ILE A 167 16.58 12.87 -8.86
C ILE A 167 17.22 12.04 -7.73
N ASN A 168 18.49 11.66 -7.86
CA ASN A 168 19.19 10.88 -6.84
C ASN A 168 19.32 11.67 -5.52
N SER A 169 19.65 12.96 -5.58
CA SER A 169 19.78 13.80 -4.39
C SER A 169 18.44 13.99 -3.66
N GLU A 170 17.35 14.09 -4.41
CA GLU A 170 16.01 14.24 -3.86
C GLU A 170 15.50 12.91 -3.28
N TYR A 171 15.79 11.80 -3.95
CA TYR A 171 15.49 10.46 -3.44
C TYR A 171 16.21 10.15 -2.12
N GLN A 172 17.42 10.68 -1.91
CA GLN A 172 18.17 10.50 -0.67
C GLN A 172 17.56 11.21 0.54
N ARG A 173 16.65 12.18 0.32
CA ARG A 173 15.94 12.84 1.42
C ARG A 173 15.08 11.84 2.19
N SER A 174 14.97 12.04 3.50
CA SER A 174 14.08 11.27 4.37
C SER A 174 12.62 11.53 4.06
N ASP A 175 12.32 12.75 3.61
CA ASP A 175 10.97 13.22 3.34
C ASP A 175 10.46 12.76 1.97
N LYS A 176 10.20 11.46 1.83
CA LYS A 176 9.64 10.85 0.62
C LYS A 176 8.52 9.91 0.96
N PHE A 177 7.47 9.93 0.14
CA PHE A 177 6.40 8.94 0.23
C PHE A 177 6.82 7.69 -0.53
N VAL A 178 6.76 6.52 0.13
CA VAL A 178 7.09 5.22 -0.49
C VAL A 178 5.92 4.27 -0.28
N ALA A 179 5.40 3.73 -1.38
CA ALA A 179 4.34 2.73 -1.35
C ALA A 179 4.64 1.57 -2.31
N GLY A 180 4.17 0.37 -1.97
CA GLY A 180 4.07 -0.74 -2.93
C GLY A 180 2.94 -0.49 -3.93
N GLN A 181 3.13 -0.87 -5.20
CA GLN A 181 2.03 -0.83 -6.17
C GLN A 181 1.18 -2.11 -6.06
N GLY A 182 -0.13 -1.94 -5.85
CA GLY A 182 -1.07 -3.06 -5.80
C GLY A 182 -1.33 -3.54 -4.37
N SER A 183 -2.39 -4.33 -4.21
CA SER A 183 -3.00 -4.77 -2.95
C SER A 183 -2.08 -5.41 -1.90
N LEU A 184 -0.81 -5.65 -2.22
CA LEU A 184 0.15 -6.28 -1.32
C LEU A 184 1.08 -5.20 -0.79
N SER A 185 1.13 -5.04 0.54
CA SER A 185 1.93 -4.06 1.28
C SER A 185 3.46 -4.20 1.15
N THR A 186 3.94 -4.99 0.19
CA THR A 186 5.37 -5.26 0.00
C THR A 186 6.08 -4.08 -0.66
N ASN A 187 7.04 -3.49 0.05
CA ASN A 187 7.93 -2.44 -0.48
C ASN A 187 9.06 -3.01 -1.36
N TRP A 188 8.77 -3.94 -2.27
CA TRP A 188 9.78 -4.53 -3.14
C TRP A 188 10.18 -3.56 -4.28
N SER A 189 11.48 -3.45 -4.56
CA SER A 189 12.04 -2.48 -5.52
C SER A 189 11.49 -2.63 -6.95
N GLY A 190 10.89 -3.78 -7.29
CA GLY A 190 10.25 -4.02 -8.58
C GLY A 190 8.79 -3.65 -8.71
N ARG A 191 8.16 -3.27 -7.60
CA ARG A 191 6.76 -2.87 -7.56
C ARG A 191 6.60 -1.72 -6.57
N ARG A 192 7.41 -0.69 -6.75
CA ARG A 192 7.52 0.45 -5.84
C ARG A 192 7.09 1.74 -6.52
N PHE A 193 6.43 2.56 -5.73
CA PHE A 193 5.98 3.89 -6.07
C PHE A 193 6.59 4.86 -5.06
N VAL A 194 7.35 5.84 -5.56
CA VAL A 194 8.01 6.85 -4.73
C VAL A 194 7.62 8.23 -5.21
N ILE A 195 7.15 9.07 -4.29
CA ILE A 195 6.90 10.48 -4.56
C ILE A 195 7.89 11.30 -3.73
N THR A 196 8.58 12.17 -4.43
CA THR A 196 9.44 13.23 -3.90
C THR A 196 8.82 14.57 -4.25
N ASP A 197 9.32 15.67 -3.68
CA ASP A 197 8.76 17.02 -3.90
C ASP A 197 8.50 17.33 -5.38
N SER A 198 9.40 16.95 -6.28
CA SER A 198 9.42 17.31 -7.69
C SER A 198 9.23 16.12 -8.63
N TRP A 199 9.45 14.89 -8.16
CA TRP A 199 9.40 13.68 -9.00
C TRP A 199 8.44 12.63 -8.49
N ILE A 200 7.71 12.03 -9.42
CA ILE A 200 6.98 10.79 -9.25
C ILE A 200 7.79 9.69 -9.94
N LEU A 201 8.25 8.73 -9.14
CA LEU A 201 9.15 7.67 -9.54
C LEU A 201 8.42 6.34 -9.41
N THR A 202 8.21 5.64 -10.52
CA THR A 202 7.46 4.39 -10.53
C THR A 202 8.29 3.26 -11.11
N SER A 203 8.51 2.23 -10.30
CA SER A 203 9.19 1.00 -10.69
C SER A 203 8.17 -0.12 -10.80
N ARG A 204 8.02 -0.66 -12.01
CA ARG A 204 7.24 -1.85 -12.33
C ARG A 204 8.19 -3.00 -12.69
N PHE A 205 7.63 -4.18 -12.92
CA PHE A 205 8.39 -5.38 -13.23
C PHE A 205 9.40 -5.17 -14.37
N THR A 206 8.95 -4.62 -15.51
CA THR A 206 9.79 -4.44 -16.71
C THR A 206 9.99 -2.99 -17.12
N GLU A 207 9.35 -2.05 -16.42
CA GLU A 207 9.30 -0.65 -16.78
C GLU A 207 9.69 0.22 -15.59
N PHE A 208 10.53 1.21 -15.85
CA PHE A 208 10.83 2.27 -14.90
C PHE A 208 10.47 3.61 -15.53
N LYS A 209 9.49 4.29 -14.93
CA LYS A 209 8.90 5.53 -15.44
C LYS A 209 9.09 6.65 -14.43
N ILE A 210 9.56 7.79 -14.95
CA ILE A 210 9.82 9.01 -14.21
C ILE A 210 8.87 10.07 -14.74
N LEU A 211 8.19 10.76 -13.84
CA LEU A 211 7.29 11.86 -14.15
C LEU A 211 7.67 13.07 -13.30
N LYS A 212 7.71 14.26 -13.92
CA LYS A 212 7.90 15.51 -13.20
C LYS A 212 6.55 15.96 -12.62
N GLN A 213 6.54 16.34 -11.34
CA GLN A 213 5.38 16.99 -10.73
C GLN A 213 5.22 18.41 -11.30
N SER A 214 4.13 18.62 -12.03
CA SER A 214 3.68 19.94 -12.48
C SER A 214 2.38 20.28 -11.76
N SER A 215 2.33 21.47 -11.14
CA SER A 215 1.14 21.96 -10.43
C SER A 215 0.01 22.36 -11.38
N GLU A 216 0.31 22.69 -12.63
CA GLU A 216 -0.65 23.28 -13.58
C GLU A 216 -1.28 22.23 -14.51
N ASN A 217 -0.52 21.18 -14.88
CA ASN A 217 -0.91 20.26 -15.95
C ASN A 217 -1.25 18.84 -15.48
N MET A 218 -1.31 18.59 -14.16
CA MET A 218 -1.58 17.26 -13.63
C MET A 218 -2.72 17.26 -12.62
N LEU A 219 -3.48 16.18 -12.62
CA LEU A 219 -4.59 15.93 -11.72
C LEU A 219 -4.49 14.49 -11.20
N ALA A 220 -4.65 14.29 -9.89
CA ALA A 220 -4.82 12.97 -9.31
C ALA A 220 -6.31 12.71 -9.06
N VAL A 221 -6.80 11.56 -9.50
CA VAL A 221 -8.20 11.16 -9.33
C VAL A 221 -8.28 9.80 -8.66
N VAL A 222 -9.01 9.73 -7.56
CA VAL A 222 -9.44 8.46 -6.94
C VAL A 222 -10.60 7.90 -7.76
N VAL A 223 -10.39 6.77 -8.44
CA VAL A 223 -11.34 6.22 -9.43
C VAL A 223 -12.17 5.08 -8.88
N SER A 224 -11.63 4.29 -7.96
CA SER A 224 -12.36 3.20 -7.31
C SER A 224 -11.78 2.91 -5.93
N ALA A 225 -12.62 2.35 -5.07
CA ALA A 225 -12.23 1.80 -3.78
C ALA A 225 -12.81 0.39 -3.68
N PHE A 226 -12.03 -0.55 -3.16
CA PHE A 226 -12.48 -1.92 -2.91
C PHE A 226 -11.82 -2.43 -1.62
N SER A 227 -12.55 -3.24 -0.86
CA SER A 227 -12.06 -3.86 0.37
C SER A 227 -11.40 -5.21 0.04
N VAL A 228 -10.23 -5.46 0.63
CA VAL A 228 -9.51 -6.73 0.51
C VAL A 228 -9.15 -7.23 1.90
N LEU A 229 -9.16 -8.55 2.10
CA LEU A 229 -8.61 -9.13 3.31
C LEU A 229 -7.10 -8.88 3.37
N ASP A 230 -6.63 -8.30 4.48
CA ASP A 230 -5.22 -8.08 4.74
C ASP A 230 -4.66 -9.24 5.59
N PRO A 231 -3.99 -10.22 4.98
CA PRO A 231 -3.41 -11.35 5.72
C PRO A 231 -2.26 -10.91 6.64
N SER A 232 -1.66 -9.73 6.45
CA SER A 232 -0.58 -9.22 7.30
C SER A 232 -1.08 -8.63 8.62
N SER A 233 -2.39 -8.36 8.72
CA SER A 233 -3.07 -8.00 9.98
C SER A 233 -3.54 -9.23 10.78
N LEU A 234 -3.31 -10.44 10.28
CA LEU A 234 -3.57 -11.68 11.01
C LEU A 234 -2.32 -12.04 11.84
N THR A 235 -2.47 -12.06 13.16
CA THR A 235 -1.42 -12.56 14.06
C THR A 235 -1.18 -14.06 13.88
N GLN A 236 -0.08 -14.57 14.45
CA GLN A 236 0.30 -15.99 14.43
C GLN A 236 -0.76 -16.97 15.01
N GLY A 237 -1.85 -16.44 15.61
CA GLY A 237 -3.03 -17.18 16.05
C GLY A 237 -4.27 -17.04 15.15
N GLY A 238 -4.14 -16.45 13.95
CA GLY A 238 -5.26 -16.20 13.03
C GLY A 238 -6.21 -15.07 13.44
N GLN A 239 -5.80 -14.21 14.38
CA GLN A 239 -6.65 -13.11 14.88
C GLN A 239 -6.36 -11.80 14.13
N PRO A 240 -7.39 -11.11 13.61
CA PRO A 240 -7.21 -9.80 13.00
C PRO A 240 -6.95 -8.74 14.07
N ASP A 241 -5.76 -8.13 14.04
CA ASP A 241 -5.40 -7.01 14.92
C ASP A 241 -5.54 -5.67 14.17
N GLY A 242 -5.96 -4.62 14.87
CA GLY A 242 -6.00 -3.24 14.37
C GLY A 242 -7.38 -2.70 13.97
N GLU A 243 -7.40 -1.47 13.46
CA GLU A 243 -8.63 -0.72 13.13
C GLU A 243 -9.42 -1.33 11.95
N SER A 244 -8.75 -2.20 11.19
CA SER A 244 -9.21 -2.83 9.96
C SER A 244 -9.86 -4.20 10.15
N LEU A 245 -9.77 -4.86 11.32
CA LEU A 245 -10.33 -6.20 11.55
C LEU A 245 -10.02 -7.22 10.43
N GLY A 246 -8.82 -7.19 9.85
CA GLY A 246 -8.48 -8.09 8.76
C GLY A 246 -8.88 -7.60 7.36
N VAL A 247 -9.46 -6.41 7.22
CA VAL A 247 -9.95 -5.84 5.95
C VAL A 247 -9.34 -4.47 5.69
N GLN A 248 -8.56 -4.34 4.61
CA GLN A 248 -7.98 -3.09 4.16
C GLN A 248 -8.71 -2.57 2.92
N THR A 249 -9.18 -1.31 2.98
CA THR A 249 -9.71 -0.63 1.80
C THR A 249 -8.56 -0.16 0.91
N ILE A 250 -8.53 -0.64 -0.31
CA ILE A 250 -7.56 -0.24 -1.33
C ILE A 250 -8.24 0.72 -2.30
N VAL A 251 -7.54 1.81 -2.57
CA VAL A 251 -7.99 2.91 -3.42
C VAL A 251 -7.14 2.91 -4.69
N THR A 252 -7.80 2.98 -5.84
CA THR A 252 -7.13 3.15 -7.13
C THR A 252 -7.02 4.63 -7.47
N VAL A 253 -5.80 5.14 -7.51
CA VAL A 253 -5.49 6.52 -7.90
C VAL A 253 -4.93 6.54 -9.32
N ARG A 254 -5.44 7.47 -10.13
CA ARG A 254 -4.95 7.75 -11.48
C ARG A 254 -4.38 9.16 -11.57
N PHE A 255 -3.21 9.29 -12.18
CA PHE A 255 -2.64 10.58 -12.55
C PHE A 255 -2.97 10.86 -14.01
N ILE A 256 -3.62 11.99 -14.24
CA ILE A 256 -4.14 12.40 -15.53
C ILE A 256 -3.49 13.74 -15.88
N ARG A 257 -3.14 13.91 -17.15
CA ARG A 257 -2.69 15.18 -17.69
C ARG A 257 -3.90 16.01 -18.10
N THR A 258 -4.02 17.24 -17.62
CA THR A 258 -5.22 18.08 -17.85
C THR A 258 -5.30 18.61 -19.27
N ASP A 259 -4.15 18.83 -19.93
CA ASP A 259 -4.03 19.33 -21.31
C ASP A 259 -4.56 18.36 -22.38
N THR A 260 -4.38 17.05 -22.17
CA THR A 260 -4.55 15.98 -23.16
C THR A 260 -5.55 14.93 -22.70
N GLY A 261 -5.93 14.93 -21.42
CA GLY A 261 -6.79 13.90 -20.83
C GLY A 261 -6.13 12.52 -20.71
N VAL A 262 -4.84 12.40 -21.01
CA VAL A 262 -4.14 11.12 -21.01
C VAL A 262 -3.85 10.65 -19.59
N CYS A 263 -4.20 9.41 -19.28
CA CYS A 263 -3.81 8.74 -18.04
C CYS A 263 -2.31 8.42 -18.07
N LEU A 264 -1.54 9.12 -17.24
CA LEU A 264 -0.10 8.95 -17.13
C LEU A 264 0.26 7.74 -16.28
N LEU A 265 -0.51 7.49 -15.21
CA LEU A 265 -0.24 6.42 -14.26
C LEU A 265 -1.53 5.98 -13.56
N SER A 266 -1.67 4.68 -13.29
CA SER A 266 -2.72 4.12 -12.43
C SER A 266 -2.05 3.16 -11.45
N PHE A 267 -2.41 3.26 -10.17
CA PHE A 267 -1.90 2.39 -9.12
C PHE A 267 -2.92 2.27 -7.98
N GLY A 268 -2.88 1.15 -7.27
CA GLY A 268 -3.66 0.92 -6.05
C GLY A 268 -2.78 1.10 -4.82
N LEU A 269 -3.32 1.77 -3.79
CA LEU A 269 -2.69 1.92 -2.48
C LEU A 269 -3.75 1.77 -1.36
N PRO A 270 -3.35 1.47 -0.11
CA PRO A 270 -4.25 1.52 1.03
C PRO A 270 -4.86 2.90 1.24
N ALA A 271 -6.13 2.96 1.65
CA ALA A 271 -6.82 4.21 1.99
C ALA A 271 -6.12 4.98 3.12
N SER A 272 -5.47 4.29 4.06
CA SER A 272 -4.70 4.89 5.16
C SER A 272 -3.56 5.80 4.67
N ASN A 273 -3.01 5.52 3.49
CA ASN A 273 -1.86 6.24 2.95
C ASN A 273 -2.30 7.37 2.00
N LEU A 274 -3.61 7.58 1.83
CA LEU A 274 -4.16 8.58 0.91
C LEU A 274 -3.86 10.01 1.38
N ASP A 275 -3.92 10.26 2.69
CA ASP A 275 -3.65 11.58 3.27
C ASP A 275 -2.16 11.93 3.21
N GLU A 276 -1.30 10.95 3.47
CA GLU A 276 0.15 11.11 3.30
C GLU A 276 0.50 11.39 1.84
N LEU A 277 -0.09 10.65 0.90
CA LEU A 277 0.01 10.89 -0.53
C LEU A 277 -0.44 12.32 -0.87
N ARG A 278 -1.61 12.75 -0.38
CA ARG A 278 -2.16 14.09 -0.62
C ARG A 278 -1.21 15.18 -0.14
N SER A 279 -0.54 14.99 0.99
CA SER A 279 0.42 15.96 1.55
C SER A 279 1.67 16.16 0.67
N LYS A 280 2.02 15.17 -0.16
CA LYS A 280 3.23 15.19 -1.02
C LYS A 280 2.98 15.59 -2.47
N LEU A 281 1.73 15.71 -2.89
CA LEU A 281 1.38 16.10 -4.26
C LEU A 281 1.37 17.62 -4.39
N ARG A 282 2.01 18.14 -5.45
CA ARG A 282 1.95 19.57 -5.82
C ARG A 282 0.68 19.99 -6.58
N PHE A 283 -0.23 19.06 -6.80
CA PHE A 283 -1.43 19.24 -7.61
C PHE A 283 -2.63 18.55 -6.93
N PRO A 284 -3.88 18.94 -7.24
CA PRO A 284 -5.03 18.47 -6.48
C PRO A 284 -5.28 16.97 -6.64
N LEU A 285 -5.66 16.33 -5.53
CA LEU A 285 -6.19 14.97 -5.46
C LEU A 285 -7.71 15.06 -5.28
N ILE A 286 -8.46 14.66 -6.31
CA ILE A 286 -9.92 14.72 -6.35
C ILE A 286 -10.49 13.30 -6.29
N GLN A 287 -11.65 13.15 -5.66
CA GLN A 287 -12.39 11.89 -5.65
C GLN A 287 -13.42 11.88 -6.77
N ALA A 288 -13.42 10.81 -7.59
CA ALA A 288 -14.40 10.68 -8.66
C ALA A 288 -15.82 10.50 -8.07
N GLN A 289 -16.81 11.03 -8.79
CA GLN A 289 -18.22 10.88 -8.42
C GLN A 289 -18.60 9.39 -8.35
N GLY A 290 -19.21 8.99 -7.23
CA GLY A 290 -19.63 7.60 -7.00
C GLY A 290 -18.59 6.71 -6.34
N VAL A 291 -17.35 7.18 -6.13
CA VAL A 291 -16.41 6.47 -5.25
C VAL A 291 -16.75 6.83 -3.82
N GLN A 292 -17.37 5.92 -3.08
CA GLN A 292 -17.47 6.05 -1.63
C GLN A 292 -16.36 5.20 -1.02
N LEU A 293 -15.48 5.85 -0.25
CA LEU A 293 -14.55 5.13 0.60
C LEU A 293 -15.41 4.52 1.70
N GLU A 294 -15.69 3.22 1.62
CA GLU A 294 -16.42 2.53 2.67
C GLU A 294 -15.68 2.76 4.00
N PRO A 295 -16.34 3.36 5.02
CA PRO A 295 -15.72 3.58 6.31
C PRO A 295 -15.31 2.23 6.91
N THR A 296 -14.17 2.21 7.60
CA THR A 296 -13.71 1.01 8.31
C THR A 296 -14.79 0.53 9.28
N ILE A 297 -14.80 -0.76 9.62
CA ILE A 297 -15.79 -1.31 10.58
C ILE A 297 -15.76 -0.54 11.90
N ILE A 298 -14.57 -0.12 12.34
CA ILE A 298 -14.41 0.70 13.53
C ILE A 298 -14.96 2.11 13.31
N GLN A 299 -14.75 2.75 12.16
CA GLN A 299 -15.36 4.06 11.88
C GLN A 299 -16.90 3.98 11.86
N ARG A 300 -17.46 2.93 11.23
CA ARG A 300 -18.92 2.66 11.27
C ARG A 300 -19.42 2.45 12.69
N PHE A 301 -18.64 1.72 13.50
CA PHE A 301 -18.98 1.54 14.91
C PHE A 301 -18.90 2.85 15.69
N ILE A 302 -17.86 3.68 15.50
CA ILE A 302 -17.75 4.98 16.16
C ILE A 302 -18.94 5.86 15.81
N GLU A 303 -19.37 5.88 14.55
CA GLU A 303 -20.56 6.62 14.10
C GLU A 303 -21.83 6.10 14.79
N ALA A 304 -22.07 4.78 14.77
CA ALA A 304 -23.23 4.19 15.40
C ALA A 304 -23.21 4.34 16.94
N PHE A 305 -22.03 4.25 17.56
CA PHE A 305 -21.83 4.48 18.98
C PHE A 305 -22.09 5.93 19.34
N THR A 306 -21.61 6.87 18.51
CA THR A 306 -21.86 8.32 18.68
C THR A 306 -23.35 8.61 18.66
N GLN A 307 -24.10 8.02 17.71
CA GLN A 307 -25.55 8.18 17.65
C GLN A 307 -26.24 7.71 18.93
N VAL A 308 -25.84 6.57 19.49
CA VAL A 308 -26.39 6.07 20.77
C VAL A 308 -26.04 6.99 21.93
N VAL A 309 -24.82 7.56 21.96
CA VAL A 309 -24.40 8.48 23.02
C VAL A 309 -25.08 9.84 22.93
N ASP A 310 -25.37 10.32 21.71
CA ASP A 310 -26.06 11.59 21.50
C ASP A 310 -27.55 11.52 21.88
N GLU A 311 -28.14 10.31 21.94
CA GLU A 311 -29.47 10.06 22.51
C GLU A 311 -29.47 10.07 24.06
N ASN A 312 -28.32 9.86 24.70
CA ASN A 312 -28.25 9.76 26.16
C ASN A 312 -28.31 11.16 26.80
N GLN A 313 -28.83 11.24 28.04
CA GLN A 313 -28.98 12.54 28.71
C GLN A 313 -27.60 13.15 28.99
N PRO A 314 -27.30 14.39 28.52
CA PRO A 314 -26.02 15.02 28.74
C PRO A 314 -25.86 15.49 30.19
N VAL A 315 -24.60 15.59 30.64
CA VAL A 315 -24.24 16.05 31.97
C VAL A 315 -23.73 17.48 31.89
N ASN A 316 -24.41 18.39 32.58
CA ASN A 316 -24.01 19.79 32.68
C ASN A 316 -22.93 19.96 33.74
N LEU A 317 -21.80 20.52 33.34
CA LEU A 317 -20.72 20.89 34.24
C LEU A 317 -20.91 22.33 34.76
N PRO A 318 -20.49 22.61 36.01
CA PRO A 318 -20.48 23.96 36.56
C PRO A 318 -19.66 24.92 35.69
N ALA A 319 -20.09 26.19 35.61
CA ALA A 319 -19.34 27.24 34.95
C ALA A 319 -17.97 27.42 35.61
N GLY A 320 -16.89 27.17 34.86
CA GLY A 320 -15.50 27.23 35.35
C GLY A 320 -14.81 25.89 35.51
N TYR A 321 -15.43 24.77 35.14
CA TYR A 321 -14.76 23.46 35.13
C TYR A 321 -13.82 23.35 33.91
N GLU A 322 -12.51 23.27 34.16
CA GLU A 322 -11.51 23.11 33.09
C GLU A 322 -11.41 21.64 32.67
N LEU A 323 -11.72 21.38 31.40
CA LEU A 323 -11.57 20.05 30.78
C LEU A 323 -10.16 19.90 30.21
N GLU A 324 -9.48 18.84 30.62
CA GLU A 324 -8.15 18.49 30.11
C GLU A 324 -8.22 17.91 28.69
N GLN A 325 -7.06 17.70 28.08
CA GLN A 325 -6.96 16.96 26.82
C GLN A 325 -7.23 15.48 27.07
N CYS A 326 -7.86 14.83 26.09
CA CYS A 326 -8.13 13.40 26.12
C CYS A 326 -6.83 12.61 26.25
N ILE A 327 -6.74 11.70 27.24
CA ILE A 327 -5.55 10.88 27.47
C ILE A 327 -5.27 9.87 26.34
N GLY A 328 -6.27 9.61 25.48
CA GLY A 328 -6.14 8.69 24.36
C GLY A 328 -5.47 9.32 23.14
N CYS A 329 -6.03 10.43 22.65
CA CYS A 329 -5.53 11.08 21.43
C CYS A 329 -4.58 12.25 21.70
N MET A 330 -4.62 12.87 22.89
CA MET A 330 -3.91 14.11 23.22
C MET A 330 -4.20 15.29 22.28
N VAL A 331 -5.27 15.20 21.47
CA VAL A 331 -5.65 16.21 20.45
C VAL A 331 -6.96 16.88 20.83
N GLN A 332 -8.00 16.10 21.09
CA GLN A 332 -9.33 16.62 21.46
C GLN A 332 -9.44 16.82 22.97
N GLN A 333 -10.26 17.78 23.39
CA GLN A 333 -10.65 17.92 24.80
C GLN A 333 -11.57 16.77 25.23
N VAL A 334 -11.53 16.45 26.52
CA VAL A 334 -12.45 15.50 27.15
C VAL A 334 -13.90 15.98 26.97
N ASN A 335 -14.79 15.11 26.48
CA ASN A 335 -16.17 15.50 26.17
C ASN A 335 -17.22 14.43 26.54
N VAL A 336 -16.81 13.35 27.19
CA VAL A 336 -17.71 12.28 27.65
C VAL A 336 -17.41 11.86 29.07
N THR A 337 -18.44 11.39 29.77
CA THR A 337 -18.34 10.76 31.09
C THR A 337 -19.12 9.46 31.11
N LEU A 338 -18.81 8.60 32.09
CA LEU A 338 -19.57 7.38 32.35
C LEU A 338 -20.54 7.64 33.50
N ASN A 339 -21.83 7.59 33.21
CA ASN A 339 -22.91 7.69 34.17
C ASN A 339 -23.92 6.57 33.91
N ARG A 340 -24.24 5.77 34.93
CA ARG A 340 -25.12 4.62 34.74
C ARG A 340 -26.54 5.09 34.45
N GLN A 341 -26.97 4.94 33.20
CA GLN A 341 -28.32 5.28 32.74
C GLN A 341 -29.10 4.04 32.30
N CYS A 342 -28.44 2.90 32.09
CA CYS A 342 -29.15 1.67 31.78
C CYS A 342 -29.98 1.20 32.98
N GLU A 343 -31.24 0.84 32.74
CA GLU A 343 -32.09 0.25 33.76
C GLU A 343 -31.57 -1.16 34.08
N SER A 344 -31.22 -1.39 35.35
CA SER A 344 -31.04 -2.75 35.85
C SER A 344 -32.40 -3.42 35.77
N SER A 345 -32.57 -4.36 34.85
CA SER A 345 -33.75 -5.22 34.75
C SER A 345 -33.87 -6.09 36.00
N LEU A 346 -34.28 -5.46 37.10
CA LEU A 346 -34.82 -6.05 38.30
C LEU A 346 -36.30 -6.23 38.03
N THR A 347 -36.68 -7.32 37.36
CA THR A 347 -38.00 -7.89 37.63
C THR A 347 -37.94 -8.47 39.04
N PRO A 348 -38.70 -7.97 40.03
CA PRO A 348 -38.91 -8.71 41.26
C PRO A 348 -39.86 -9.85 40.92
N SER A 349 -39.35 -10.94 40.34
CA SER A 349 -40.11 -12.19 40.30
C SER A 349 -40.17 -12.70 41.74
N SER A 350 -41.29 -12.38 42.37
CA SER A 350 -41.83 -13.07 43.53
C SER A 350 -41.90 -14.57 43.25
N SER A 351 -40.84 -15.29 43.58
CA SER A 351 -40.90 -16.69 43.97
C SER A 351 -39.57 -17.10 44.61
N SER A 352 -39.65 -17.26 45.93
CA SER A 352 -38.77 -18.07 46.76
C SER A 352 -38.02 -19.18 46.01
N SER A 353 -36.69 -19.18 46.08
CA SER A 353 -35.87 -20.39 46.15
C SER A 353 -34.47 -20.03 46.67
N ALA A 354 -34.15 -20.60 47.82
CA ALA A 354 -32.91 -20.41 48.54
C ALA A 354 -31.75 -21.20 47.90
N ILE A 355 -30.54 -20.67 48.10
CA ILE A 355 -29.24 -21.37 48.18
C ILE A 355 -28.73 -22.04 46.88
N ASN A 356 -27.69 -21.44 46.29
CA ASN A 356 -26.38 -22.09 46.20
C ASN A 356 -25.29 -21.04 45.96
N SER A 357 -24.56 -20.77 47.03
CA SER A 357 -23.24 -20.16 47.01
C SER A 357 -22.28 -21.10 46.27
N ASN A 358 -21.87 -20.72 45.06
CA ASN A 358 -20.57 -21.03 44.45
C ASN A 358 -20.34 -20.09 43.25
N GLN A 359 -19.62 -19.00 43.54
CA GLN A 359 -18.72 -18.23 42.68
C GLN A 359 -18.85 -18.35 41.15
N SER A 360 -19.56 -17.38 40.56
CA SER A 360 -19.00 -16.49 39.52
C SER A 360 -19.84 -15.20 39.49
N LEU A 361 -19.44 -14.21 40.30
CA LEU A 361 -20.12 -12.93 40.46
C LEU A 361 -20.20 -12.13 39.14
N ASP A 362 -21.39 -11.62 38.84
CA ASP A 362 -21.66 -10.28 38.30
C ASP A 362 -20.95 -9.81 37.00
N SER A 363 -20.77 -10.66 35.99
CA SER A 363 -20.22 -10.20 34.68
C SER A 363 -21.25 -9.53 33.76
N ASN A 364 -22.53 -9.50 34.12
CA ASN A 364 -23.62 -9.11 33.20
C ASN A 364 -24.31 -7.78 33.56
N GLN A 365 -23.87 -7.07 34.60
CA GLN A 365 -24.51 -5.83 35.03
C GLN A 365 -23.55 -4.64 34.93
N CYS A 366 -24.10 -3.48 34.54
CA CYS A 366 -23.33 -2.24 34.52
C CYS A 366 -23.21 -1.71 35.94
N GLY A 367 -21.98 -1.43 36.35
CA GLY A 367 -21.71 -0.83 37.66
C GLY A 367 -21.73 0.69 37.62
N ILE A 368 -21.65 1.31 38.78
CA ILE A 368 -21.52 2.77 38.90
C ILE A 368 -20.04 3.14 38.80
N CYS A 369 -19.70 4.04 37.88
CA CYS A 369 -18.34 4.55 37.69
C CYS A 369 -18.17 5.89 38.42
N TYR A 370 -17.11 6.01 39.23
CA TYR A 370 -16.76 7.26 39.92
C TYR A 370 -15.46 7.90 39.37
N CYS A 371 -15.04 7.49 38.18
CA CYS A 371 -13.82 8.04 37.57
C CYS A 371 -14.03 9.47 37.11
N ARG A 372 -12.96 10.28 37.17
CA ARG A 372 -12.91 11.57 36.48
C ARG A 372 -13.03 11.35 34.96
N PRO A 373 -13.73 12.23 34.23
CA PRO A 373 -13.71 12.25 32.77
C PRO A 373 -12.29 12.49 32.25
N LEU A 374 -11.77 11.56 31.43
CA LEU A 374 -10.41 11.60 30.87
C LEU A 374 -10.36 11.35 29.36
N TRP A 375 -11.49 11.01 28.75
CA TRP A 375 -11.54 10.54 27.36
C TRP A 375 -12.45 11.42 26.51
N CYS A 376 -12.11 11.56 25.22
CA CYS A 376 -13.07 12.00 24.22
C CYS A 376 -13.90 10.82 23.70
N LEU A 377 -15.05 11.12 23.11
CA LEU A 377 -16.01 10.15 22.60
C LEU A 377 -15.36 9.14 21.67
N GLU A 378 -14.58 9.59 20.69
CA GLU A 378 -13.99 8.68 19.70
C GLU A 378 -12.98 7.72 20.34
N CYS A 379 -12.14 8.20 21.26
CA CYS A 379 -11.18 7.33 21.95
C CYS A 379 -11.88 6.32 22.86
N LEU A 380 -12.96 6.72 23.53
CA LEU A 380 -13.77 5.80 24.33
C LEU A 380 -14.49 4.76 23.45
N ALA A 381 -14.98 5.17 22.28
CA ALA A 381 -15.58 4.26 21.30
C ALA A 381 -14.54 3.26 20.75
N ARG A 382 -13.33 3.72 20.40
CA ARG A 382 -12.22 2.83 19.99
C ARG A 382 -11.82 1.85 21.09
N TRP A 383 -11.77 2.31 22.34
CA TRP A 383 -11.56 1.43 23.49
C TRP A 383 -12.66 0.36 23.59
N PHE A 384 -13.91 0.78 23.45
CA PHE A 384 -15.06 -0.11 23.49
C PHE A 384 -14.97 -1.18 22.39
N ALA A 385 -14.76 -0.77 21.14
CA ALA A 385 -14.59 -1.68 20.01
C ALA A 385 -13.43 -2.67 20.23
N SER A 386 -12.27 -2.18 20.69
CA SER A 386 -11.11 -3.02 21.00
C SER A 386 -11.45 -4.12 22.03
N ARG A 387 -12.19 -3.79 23.08
CA ARG A 387 -12.59 -4.79 24.08
C ARG A 387 -13.57 -5.81 23.51
N GLN A 388 -14.52 -5.40 22.67
CA GLN A 388 -15.43 -6.34 21.99
C GLN A 388 -14.68 -7.31 21.08
N THR A 389 -13.70 -6.81 20.33
CA THR A 389 -12.81 -7.63 19.49
C THR A 389 -12.03 -8.65 20.32
N ASN A 390 -11.44 -8.21 21.45
CA ASN A 390 -10.74 -9.11 22.37
C ASN A 390 -11.65 -10.21 22.94
N MET A 391 -12.92 -9.88 23.17
CA MET A 391 -13.95 -10.83 23.64
C MET A 391 -14.53 -11.70 22.51
N ARG A 392 -14.05 -11.55 21.26
CA ARG A 392 -14.50 -12.26 20.06
C ARG A 392 -15.99 -12.06 19.73
N CYS A 393 -16.54 -10.92 20.11
CA CYS A 393 -17.92 -10.56 19.78
C CYS A 393 -18.01 -10.13 18.30
N PRO A 394 -19.02 -10.61 17.54
CA PRO A 394 -19.19 -10.19 16.16
C PRO A 394 -19.54 -8.68 16.07
N PRO A 395 -19.09 -7.95 15.04
CA PRO A 395 -19.35 -6.51 14.89
C PRO A 395 -20.82 -6.10 14.97
N THR A 396 -21.72 -7.00 14.57
CA THR A 396 -23.18 -6.80 14.64
C THR A 396 -23.72 -6.69 16.06
N GLN A 397 -22.97 -7.16 17.07
CA GLN A 397 -23.35 -7.16 18.49
C GLN A 397 -22.49 -6.23 19.33
N TRP A 398 -21.61 -5.43 18.72
CA TRP A 398 -20.73 -4.56 19.50
C TRP A 398 -21.52 -3.57 20.35
N LEU A 399 -22.52 -2.88 19.78
CA LEU A 399 -23.31 -1.88 20.52
C LEU A 399 -24.09 -2.45 21.71
N SER A 400 -24.49 -3.72 21.65
CA SER A 400 -25.23 -4.37 22.75
C SER A 400 -24.31 -4.97 23.82
N GLY A 401 -23.01 -5.02 23.57
CA GLY A 401 -22.06 -5.57 24.52
C GLY A 401 -21.77 -4.64 25.69
N ARG A 402 -20.94 -5.12 26.62
CA ARG A 402 -20.48 -4.38 27.79
C ARG A 402 -18.97 -4.48 27.87
N VAL A 403 -18.32 -3.40 28.30
CA VAL A 403 -16.85 -3.35 28.39
C VAL A 403 -16.43 -2.73 29.72
N PRO A 404 -15.26 -3.09 30.25
CA PRO A 404 -14.73 -2.47 31.46
C PRO A 404 -14.27 -1.03 31.17
N CYS A 405 -14.50 -0.13 32.12
CA CYS A 405 -13.94 1.20 32.14
C CYS A 405 -12.41 1.14 32.03
N PRO A 406 -11.76 1.95 31.17
CA PRO A 406 -10.30 1.98 31.05
C PRO A 406 -9.58 2.25 32.38
N THR A 407 -10.22 2.99 33.28
CA THR A 407 -9.62 3.47 34.53
C THR A 407 -9.96 2.56 35.72
N CYS A 408 -11.24 2.39 36.06
CA CYS A 408 -11.65 1.59 37.24
C CYS A 408 -12.11 0.17 36.93
N ARG A 409 -12.14 -0.23 35.65
CA ARG A 409 -12.60 -1.55 35.18
C ARG A 409 -14.06 -1.91 35.47
N THR A 410 -14.85 -1.01 36.05
CA THR A 410 -16.31 -1.17 36.17
C THR A 410 -16.92 -1.34 34.79
N TYR A 411 -17.78 -2.35 34.61
CA TYR A 411 -18.45 -2.60 33.34
C TYR A 411 -19.51 -1.53 33.05
N PHE A 412 -19.54 -1.08 31.80
CA PHE A 412 -20.50 -0.12 31.27
C PHE A 412 -20.97 -0.53 29.87
N CYS A 413 -22.14 -0.03 29.46
CA CYS A 413 -22.66 -0.18 28.09
C CYS A 413 -22.73 1.17 27.37
N ALA A 414 -23.03 1.18 26.07
CA ALA A 414 -23.10 2.42 25.29
C ALA A 414 -24.12 3.45 25.85
N ARG A 415 -25.18 2.98 26.54
CA ARG A 415 -26.17 3.83 27.21
C ARG A 415 -25.63 4.52 28.47
N ASP A 416 -24.56 4.01 29.07
CA ASP A 416 -23.96 4.62 30.26
C ASP A 416 -22.96 5.74 29.91
N VAL A 417 -22.80 6.06 28.62
CA VAL A 417 -21.89 7.13 28.19
C VAL A 417 -22.69 8.40 27.94
N SER A 418 -22.30 9.51 28.56
CA SER A 418 -23.01 10.78 28.44
C SER A 418 -22.08 11.88 27.96
N ARG A 419 -22.57 12.78 27.10
CA ARG A 419 -21.86 13.99 26.68
C ARG A 419 -21.72 14.98 27.83
N LEU A 420 -20.58 15.67 27.90
CA LEU A 420 -20.35 16.78 28.82
C LEU A 420 -20.70 18.10 28.14
N ILE A 421 -21.51 18.92 28.80
CA ILE A 421 -21.86 20.27 28.34
C ILE A 421 -21.38 21.28 29.38
N ILE A 422 -20.61 22.28 28.95
CA ILE A 422 -20.23 23.40 29.82
C ILE A 422 -21.36 24.43 29.79
N SER A 423 -21.93 24.72 30.95
CA SER A 423 -22.91 25.80 31.08
C SER A 423 -22.21 27.16 30.91
N HIS A 424 -22.37 27.79 29.74
CA HIS A 424 -21.93 29.18 29.56
C HIS A 424 -22.81 30.09 30.41
N ARG A 425 -22.19 30.84 31.33
CA ARG A 425 -22.84 31.90 32.08
C ARG A 425 -23.40 32.91 31.07
N GLN A 426 -24.72 32.99 30.93
CA GLN A 426 -25.34 34.14 30.27
C GLN A 426 -24.94 35.37 31.07
N LEU A 427 -24.04 36.19 30.50
CA LEU A 427 -23.79 37.54 30.96
C LEU A 427 -25.06 38.33 30.63
N ASN A 428 -25.93 38.52 31.63
CA ASN A 428 -26.93 39.58 31.61
C ASN A 428 -26.28 40.90 32.03
#